data_AF-A0A4P7D7U2-F1
#
_entry.id   AF-A0A4P7D7U2-F1
#
_cell.length_a   1.000
_cell.length_b   1.000
_cell.length_c   1.000
_cell.angle_alpha   90.00
_cell.angle_beta   90.00
_cell.angle_gamma   90.00
#
_symmetry.space_group_name_H-M   'P 1'
#
loop_
_entity.id
_entity.type
_entity.pdbx_description
1 polymer ?
#
loop_
_entity_poly.entity_id
_entity_poly.type
_entity_poly.pdbx_seq_one_letter_code
_entity_poly.pdbx_strand_id
1 'polypeptide(L)'
;MTTIGELHLASAIGPATREQLRQWADEHDRMWDRKNRVRRIRFGVLLFAIAALVGAACMSRLHISRIGTWYGSHVDFGTLVIEGMAIGVFTTTVVDRLVLSRSSPVNPWRPIDLTPADLEEQNTDFPGALAYLDAIHHQHRPIVPHDLDVLAMVRQQQQSSKGA
;
A
#
# COMPACT_ATOMS: atom_id res chain seq x y z
N MET A 1 12.86 -14.93 -18.59
CA MET A 1 12.00 -13.74 -18.41
C MET A 1 12.36 -13.16 -17.05
N THR A 2 13.28 -12.22 -17.06
CA THR A 2 13.85 -11.58 -15.87
C THR A 2 12.78 -10.66 -15.29
N THR A 3 12.17 -11.10 -14.18
CA THR A 3 11.17 -10.34 -13.46
C THR A 3 11.87 -9.28 -12.60
N ILE A 4 11.13 -8.24 -12.20
CA ILE A 4 11.59 -7.13 -11.34
C ILE A 4 12.35 -7.60 -10.07
N GLY A 5 12.21 -8.88 -9.69
CA GLY A 5 12.99 -9.54 -8.64
C GLY A 5 14.51 -9.67 -8.91
N GLU A 6 14.99 -9.57 -10.15
CA GLU A 6 16.44 -9.62 -10.44
C GLU A 6 17.13 -8.25 -10.39
N LEU A 7 16.37 -7.15 -10.47
CA LEU A 7 16.88 -5.80 -10.15
C LEU A 7 17.12 -5.60 -8.64
N HIS A 8 16.57 -6.50 -7.79
CA HIS A 8 16.81 -6.57 -6.35
C HIS A 8 17.99 -7.49 -5.98
N LEU A 9 18.57 -8.23 -6.93
CA LEU A 9 19.51 -9.31 -6.65
C LEU A 9 21.00 -8.91 -6.67
N ALA A 10 21.31 -7.62 -6.87
CA ALA A 10 22.69 -7.13 -6.91
C ALA A 10 22.88 -5.90 -6.01
N SER A 11 23.45 -6.15 -4.83
CA SER A 11 24.71 -5.48 -4.48
C SER A 11 24.76 -3.94 -4.54
N ALA A 12 23.86 -3.26 -3.86
CA ALA A 12 24.25 -2.05 -3.12
C ALA A 12 24.46 -2.47 -1.66
N ILE A 13 25.48 -3.30 -1.40
CA ILE A 13 25.88 -3.71 -0.05
C ILE A 13 26.57 -2.50 0.59
N GLY A 14 25.75 -1.57 1.03
CA GLY A 14 26.11 -0.35 1.72
C GLY A 14 24.83 0.24 2.27
N PRO A 15 24.80 0.70 3.53
CA PRO A 15 23.62 1.35 4.05
C PRO A 15 23.24 2.55 3.15
N ALA A 16 21.94 2.78 2.93
CA ALA A 16 21.48 3.84 2.05
C ALA A 16 21.75 5.21 2.67
N THR A 17 22.12 6.22 1.88
CA THR A 17 22.40 7.55 2.47
C THR A 17 21.13 8.21 3.02
N ARG A 18 21.29 9.23 3.88
CA ARG A 18 20.17 9.96 4.49
C ARG A 18 19.23 10.57 3.44
N GLU A 19 19.78 11.10 2.35
CA GLU A 19 19.03 11.69 1.25
C GLU A 19 18.24 10.63 0.47
N GLN A 20 18.82 9.45 0.25
CA GLN A 20 18.15 8.33 -0.41
C GLN A 20 16.98 7.82 0.44
N LEU A 21 17.17 7.66 1.75
CA LEU A 21 16.10 7.26 2.66
C LEU A 21 14.94 8.26 2.66
N ARG A 22 15.23 9.56 2.64
CA ARG A 22 14.20 10.61 2.52
C ARG A 22 13.45 10.50 1.20
N GLN A 23 14.16 10.37 0.07
CA GLN A 23 13.52 10.21 -1.24
C GLN A 23 12.63 8.97 -1.30
N TRP A 24 13.10 7.84 -0.78
CA TRP A 24 12.32 6.61 -0.76
C TRP A 24 11.14 6.68 0.20
N ALA A 25 11.29 7.35 1.35
CA ALA A 25 10.18 7.61 2.27
C ALA A 25 9.11 8.47 1.59
N ASP A 26 9.50 9.57 0.95
CA ASP A 26 8.58 10.46 0.24
C ASP A 26 7.89 9.76 -0.93
N GLU A 27 8.62 8.96 -1.71
CA GLU A 27 8.06 8.23 -2.84
C GLU A 27 7.08 7.14 -2.37
N HIS A 28 7.42 6.43 -1.29
CA HIS A 28 6.50 5.48 -0.66
C HIS A 28 5.21 6.17 -0.19
N ASP A 29 5.32 7.33 0.47
CA ASP A 29 4.18 8.12 0.92
C ASP A 29 3.32 8.57 -0.27
N ARG A 30 3.92 9.06 -1.37
CA ARG A 30 3.20 9.45 -2.59
C ARG A 30 2.47 8.28 -3.25
N MET A 31 3.13 7.12 -3.36
CA MET A 31 2.52 5.92 -3.92
C MET A 31 1.32 5.47 -3.06
N TRP A 32 1.48 5.53 -1.74
CA TRP A 32 0.42 5.18 -0.81
C TRP A 32 -0.74 6.16 -0.86
N ASP A 33 -0.47 7.46 -0.95
CA ASP A 33 -1.48 8.49 -1.12
C ASP A 33 -2.27 8.34 -2.42
N ARG A 34 -1.58 8.00 -3.52
CA ARG A 34 -2.24 7.68 -4.78
C ARG A 34 -3.18 6.47 -4.62
N LYS A 35 -2.73 5.40 -3.96
CA LYS A 35 -3.58 4.23 -3.65
C LYS A 35 -4.79 4.60 -2.79
N ASN A 36 -4.59 5.39 -1.73
CA ASN A 36 -5.66 5.81 -0.82
C ASN A 36 -6.67 6.74 -1.50
N ARG A 37 -6.22 7.60 -2.42
CA ARG A 37 -7.11 8.45 -3.22
C ARG A 37 -8.02 7.62 -4.11
N VAL A 38 -7.46 6.63 -4.81
CA VAL A 38 -8.25 5.69 -5.65
C VAL A 38 -9.26 4.93 -4.78
N ARG A 39 -8.85 4.46 -3.59
CA ARG A 39 -9.74 3.80 -2.64
C ARG A 39 -10.89 4.69 -2.17
N ARG A 40 -10.62 5.97 -1.86
CA ARG A 40 -11.66 6.94 -1.45
C ARG A 40 -12.66 7.23 -2.56
N ILE A 41 -12.17 7.46 -3.79
CA ILE A 41 -13.04 7.66 -4.95
C ILE A 41 -13.94 6.43 -5.16
N ARG A 42 -13.38 5.22 -5.05
CA ARG A 42 -14.14 3.97 -5.11
C ARG A 42 -15.26 3.91 -4.06
N PHE A 43 -14.95 4.26 -2.81
CA PHE A 43 -15.94 4.27 -1.74
C PHE A 43 -17.07 5.27 -2.02
N GLY A 44 -16.73 6.45 -2.55
CA GLY A 44 -17.71 7.46 -2.98
C GLY A 44 -18.64 6.97 -4.08
N VAL A 45 -18.10 6.32 -5.13
CA VAL A 45 -18.90 5.77 -6.24
C VAL A 45 -19.84 4.66 -5.75
N LEU A 46 -19.35 3.77 -4.88
CA LEU A 46 -20.18 2.70 -4.31
C LEU A 46 -21.33 3.26 -3.46
N LEU A 47 -21.04 4.24 -2.60
CA LEU A 47 -22.07 4.91 -1.80
C LEU A 47 -23.10 5.62 -2.68
N PHE A 48 -22.66 6.29 -3.75
CA PHE A 48 -23.56 6.93 -4.70
C PHE A 48 -24.48 5.91 -5.38
N ALA A 49 -23.95 4.77 -5.81
CA ALA A 49 -24.74 3.70 -6.42
C ALA A 49 -25.79 3.13 -5.45
N ILE A 50 -25.41 2.91 -4.18
CA ILE A 50 -26.36 2.48 -3.13
C ILE A 50 -27.44 3.53 -2.91
N ALA A 51 -27.07 4.81 -2.80
CA ALA A 51 -28.03 5.90 -2.62
C ALA A 51 -28.99 6.02 -3.81
N ALA A 52 -28.50 5.86 -5.04
CA ALA A 52 -29.32 5.85 -6.24
C ALA A 52 -30.32 4.66 -6.24
N LEU A 53 -29.88 3.49 -5.80
CA LEU A 53 -30.72 2.30 -5.70
C LEU A 53 -31.82 2.47 -4.63
N VAL A 54 -31.48 3.04 -3.47
CA VAL A 54 -32.46 3.40 -2.43
C VAL A 54 -33.45 4.43 -2.95
N GLY A 55 -32.97 5.48 -3.63
CA GLY A 55 -33.81 6.50 -4.24
C GLY A 55 -34.80 5.92 -5.25
N ALA A 56 -34.33 5.02 -6.11
CA ALA A 56 -35.17 4.33 -7.08
C ALA A 56 -36.22 3.41 -6.42
N ALA A 57 -35.85 2.71 -5.36
CA ALA A 57 -36.78 1.89 -4.58
C ALA A 57 -37.84 2.74 -3.85
N CYS A 58 -37.49 3.95 -3.41
CA CYS A 58 -38.46 4.91 -2.87
C CYS A 58 -39.40 5.43 -3.97
N MET A 59 -38.87 5.81 -5.14
CA MET A 59 -39.67 6.31 -6.25
C MET A 59 -40.62 5.26 -6.82
N SER A 60 -40.20 3.98 -6.87
CA SER A 60 -41.05 2.88 -7.30
C SER A 60 -42.22 2.64 -6.33
N ARG A 61 -42.00 2.79 -5.01
CA ARG A 61 -43.09 2.77 -4.01
C ARG A 61 -44.06 3.94 -4.15
N LEU A 62 -43.60 5.07 -4.70
CA LEU A 62 -44.44 6.25 -4.95
C LEU A 62 -45.11 6.23 -6.33
N HIS A 63 -45.02 5.12 -7.09
CA HIS A 63 -45.52 5.00 -8.46
C HIS A 63 -44.97 6.04 -9.45
N ILE A 64 -43.79 6.61 -9.16
CA ILE A 64 -43.10 7.55 -10.06
C ILE A 64 -42.14 6.73 -10.91
N SER A 65 -42.60 6.24 -12.06
CA SER A 65 -41.84 5.31 -12.92
C SER A 65 -41.15 5.97 -14.11
N ARG A 66 -41.59 7.17 -14.54
CA ARG A 66 -41.08 7.85 -15.75
C ARG A 66 -40.35 9.14 -15.44
N ILE A 67 -39.10 9.23 -15.92
CA ILE A 67 -38.30 10.47 -15.91
C ILE A 67 -38.48 11.24 -17.22
N GLY A 68 -38.62 10.53 -18.35
CA GLY A 68 -38.81 11.15 -19.66
C GLY A 68 -38.52 10.19 -20.82
N THR A 69 -38.62 10.70 -22.04
CA THR A 69 -38.25 10.02 -23.28
C THR A 69 -36.93 10.57 -23.79
N TRP A 70 -35.95 9.69 -24.05
CA TRP A 70 -34.68 10.05 -24.68
C TRP A 70 -34.56 9.23 -25.98
N TYR A 71 -34.37 9.89 -27.12
CA TYR A 71 -34.22 9.25 -28.45
C TYR A 71 -35.37 8.27 -28.80
N GLY A 72 -36.61 8.60 -28.42
CA GLY A 72 -37.78 7.77 -28.71
C GLY A 72 -37.90 6.50 -27.86
N SER A 73 -36.95 6.26 -26.94
CA SER A 73 -37.03 5.19 -25.95
C SER A 73 -37.51 5.74 -24.61
N HIS A 74 -38.34 4.96 -23.90
CA HIS A 74 -38.74 5.26 -22.54
C HIS A 74 -37.60 4.95 -21.60
N VAL A 75 -37.09 5.97 -20.91
CA VAL A 75 -36.07 5.79 -19.86
C VAL A 75 -36.80 5.72 -18.53
N ASP A 76 -37.06 4.50 -18.08
CA ASP A 76 -37.62 4.26 -16.76
C ASP A 76 -36.51 4.32 -15.70
N PHE A 77 -36.87 4.77 -14.50
CA PHE A 77 -35.95 4.89 -13.36
C PHE A 77 -35.21 3.58 -13.07
N GLY A 78 -35.88 2.44 -13.27
CA GLY A 78 -35.32 1.11 -13.05
C GLY A 78 -34.16 0.78 -14.00
N THR A 79 -34.28 1.12 -15.28
CA THR A 79 -33.25 0.81 -16.30
C THR A 79 -31.97 1.58 -16.02
N LEU A 80 -32.09 2.88 -15.70
CA LEU A 80 -30.96 3.75 -15.42
C LEU A 80 -30.20 3.30 -14.15
N VAL A 81 -30.92 2.79 -13.16
CA VAL A 81 -30.34 2.26 -11.92
C VAL A 81 -29.65 0.93 -12.15
N ILE A 82 -30.24 0.02 -12.93
CA ILE A 82 -29.65 -1.29 -13.23
C ILE A 82 -28.37 -1.12 -14.07
N GLU A 83 -28.40 -0.28 -15.11
CA GLU A 83 -27.21 -0.01 -15.94
C GLU A 83 -26.10 0.69 -15.14
N GLY A 84 -26.46 1.70 -14.33
CA GLY A 84 -25.52 2.37 -13.44
C GLY A 84 -24.90 1.43 -12.40
N MET A 85 -25.69 0.49 -11.87
CA MET A 85 -25.22 -0.52 -10.92
C MET A 85 -24.31 -1.54 -11.59
N ALA A 86 -24.65 -2.02 -12.80
CA ALA A 86 -23.83 -2.97 -13.54
C ALA A 86 -22.44 -2.39 -13.87
N ILE A 87 -22.39 -1.12 -14.31
CA ILE A 87 -21.14 -0.41 -14.57
C ILE A 87 -20.35 -0.21 -13.27
N GLY A 88 -21.02 0.16 -12.17
CA GLY A 88 -20.40 0.32 -10.85
C GLY A 88 -19.84 -0.98 -10.26
N VAL A 89 -20.55 -2.10 -10.41
CA VAL A 89 -20.10 -3.42 -9.93
C VAL A 89 -18.97 -3.96 -10.79
N PHE A 90 -19.04 -3.79 -12.12
CA PHE A 90 -17.96 -4.23 -13.02
C PHE A 90 -16.66 -3.47 -12.77
N THR A 91 -16.73 -2.15 -12.62
CA THR A 91 -15.54 -1.33 -12.32
C THR A 91 -14.97 -1.60 -10.93
N THR A 92 -15.81 -1.87 -9.93
CA THR A 92 -15.33 -2.18 -8.57
C THR A 92 -14.69 -3.57 -8.48
N THR A 93 -15.20 -4.58 -9.18
CA THR A 93 -14.67 -5.96 -9.14
C THR A 93 -13.33 -6.14 -9.87
N VAL A 94 -13.15 -5.46 -11.01
CA VAL A 94 -11.85 -5.44 -11.74
C VAL A 94 -10.76 -4.77 -10.90
N VAL A 95 -11.10 -3.71 -10.17
CA VAL A 95 -10.17 -3.00 -9.28
C VAL A 95 -9.94 -3.76 -7.97
N ASP A 96 -10.91 -4.54 -7.49
CA ASP A 96 -10.78 -5.34 -6.25
C ASP A 96 -9.71 -6.42 -6.35
N ARG A 97 -9.59 -7.06 -7.52
CA ARG A 97 -8.52 -8.05 -7.78
C ARG A 97 -7.11 -7.44 -7.77
N LEU A 98 -6.97 -6.12 -7.79
CA LEU A 98 -5.69 -5.43 -7.86
C LEU A 98 -5.24 -4.76 -6.55
N VAL A 99 -6.14 -4.53 -5.57
CA VAL A 99 -5.89 -3.58 -4.46
C VAL A 99 -6.27 -4.13 -3.07
N LEU A 100 -6.22 -5.44 -2.86
CA LEU A 100 -6.33 -6.00 -1.52
C LEU A 100 -4.96 -6.02 -0.82
N SER A 101 -4.70 -5.00 0.01
CA SER A 101 -3.90 -5.17 1.22
C SER A 101 -4.28 -4.13 2.28
N ARG A 102 -4.31 -4.62 3.52
CA ARG A 102 -4.68 -4.01 4.81
C ARG A 102 -3.87 -2.74 5.12
N SER A 103 -4.36 -2.03 6.15
CA SER A 103 -3.66 -1.06 7.04
C SER A 103 -2.43 -0.36 6.46
N SER A 104 -2.42 0.98 6.48
CA SER A 104 -1.25 1.79 6.09
C SER A 104 0.05 1.11 6.54
N PRO A 105 0.85 0.51 5.63
CA PRO A 105 2.09 -0.09 6.03
C PRO A 105 2.94 1.02 6.62
N VAL A 106 3.53 0.76 7.79
CA VAL A 106 4.52 1.65 8.39
C VAL A 106 5.60 1.87 7.34
N ASN A 107 5.89 3.13 7.00
CA ASN A 107 6.86 3.45 5.96
C ASN A 107 8.24 2.89 6.37
N PRO A 108 8.79 1.91 5.63
CA PRO A 108 10.00 1.21 6.05
C PRO A 108 11.27 2.08 6.01
N TRP A 109 11.17 3.25 5.37
CA TRP A 109 12.27 4.19 5.17
C TRP A 109 12.18 5.42 6.07
N ARG A 110 11.10 5.56 6.85
CA ARG A 110 10.94 6.70 7.76
C ARG A 110 11.77 6.46 9.02
N PRO A 111 12.54 7.46 9.50
CA PRO A 111 13.29 7.36 10.75
C PRO A 111 12.42 6.94 11.94
N ILE A 112 12.98 6.12 12.81
CA ILE A 112 12.38 5.73 14.10
C ILE A 112 13.26 6.23 15.24
N ASP A 113 12.64 6.52 16.39
CA ASP A 113 13.35 6.89 17.62
C ASP A 113 13.92 5.64 18.30
N LEU A 114 15.00 5.11 17.71
CA LEU A 114 15.85 4.08 18.29
C LEU A 114 17.29 4.53 18.21
N THR A 115 18.04 4.37 19.30
CA THR A 115 19.45 4.72 19.30
C THR A 115 20.30 3.54 18.79
N PRO A 116 21.42 3.80 18.09
CA PRO A 116 22.33 2.74 17.68
C PRO A 116 22.87 1.91 18.86
N ALA A 117 23.08 2.55 20.02
CA ALA A 117 23.56 1.87 21.23
C ALA A 117 22.61 0.77 21.70
N ASP A 118 21.29 1.01 21.67
CA ASP A 118 20.28 0.01 22.03
C ASP A 118 20.32 -1.21 21.11
N LEU A 119 20.65 -1.00 19.83
CA LEU A 119 20.77 -2.07 18.84
C LEU A 119 22.11 -2.80 18.93
N GLU A 120 23.19 -2.11 19.26
CA GLU A 120 24.51 -2.71 19.46
C GLU A 120 24.49 -3.71 20.63
N GLU A 121 23.88 -3.33 21.77
CA GLU A 121 23.74 -4.21 22.93
C GLU A 121 23.01 -5.51 22.56
N GLN A 122 21.90 -5.40 21.81
CA GLN A 122 21.10 -6.54 21.35
C GLN A 122 21.79 -7.43 20.30
N ASN A 123 22.82 -6.91 19.63
CA ASN A 123 23.51 -7.60 18.53
C ASN A 123 24.98 -7.95 18.87
N THR A 124 25.37 -7.90 20.15
CA THR A 124 26.73 -8.20 20.63
C THR A 124 27.27 -9.56 20.17
N ASP A 125 26.41 -10.59 20.11
CA ASP A 125 26.77 -11.95 19.66
C ASP A 125 26.86 -12.12 18.12
N PHE A 126 26.54 -11.06 17.36
CA PHE A 126 26.37 -11.08 15.92
C PHE A 126 27.32 -10.10 15.23
N PRO A 127 28.59 -10.47 14.97
CA PRO A 127 29.58 -9.60 14.33
C PRO A 127 29.13 -9.01 12.98
N GLY A 128 28.34 -9.74 12.19
CA GLY A 128 27.79 -9.20 10.93
C GLY A 128 26.78 -8.07 11.15
N ALA A 129 26.00 -8.13 12.23
CA ALA A 129 25.04 -7.11 12.59
C ALA A 129 25.74 -5.85 13.14
N LEU A 130 26.80 -6.04 13.94
CA LEU A 130 27.65 -4.94 14.42
C LEU A 130 28.34 -4.20 13.27
N ALA A 131 28.89 -4.92 12.28
CA ALA A 131 29.50 -4.31 11.10
C ALA A 131 28.49 -3.47 10.29
N TYR A 132 27.22 -3.90 10.26
CA TYR A 132 26.15 -3.14 9.60
C TYR A 132 25.80 -1.87 10.38
N LEU A 133 25.69 -1.94 11.72
CA LEU A 133 25.45 -0.78 12.57
C LEU A 133 26.60 0.23 12.50
N ASP A 134 27.85 -0.24 12.47
CA ASP A 134 29.02 0.61 12.28
C ASP A 134 28.97 1.36 10.94
N ALA A 135 28.55 0.69 9.87
CA ALA A 135 28.38 1.32 8.57
C ALA A 135 27.26 2.39 8.59
N ILE A 136 26.17 2.17 9.31
CA ILE A 136 25.11 3.19 9.52
C ILE A 136 25.67 4.39 10.28
N HIS A 137 26.44 4.15 11.35
CA HIS A 137 27.06 5.18 12.16
C HIS A 137 28.00 6.07 11.32
N HIS A 138 28.88 5.46 10.52
CA HIS A 138 29.78 6.17 9.61
C HIS A 138 29.03 7.04 8.58
N GLN A 139 27.82 6.63 8.18
CA GLN A 139 26.98 7.40 7.26
C GLN A 139 26.17 8.52 7.92
N HIS A 140 26.24 8.67 9.26
CA HIS A 140 25.53 9.70 10.02
C HIS A 140 24.03 9.76 9.70
N ARG A 141 23.43 8.59 9.41
CA ARG A 141 22.02 8.47 9.03
C ARG A 141 21.19 7.91 10.18
N PRO A 142 19.89 8.23 10.23
CA PRO A 142 19.00 7.62 11.21
C PRO A 142 18.74 6.14 10.90
N ILE A 143 18.39 5.39 11.94
CA ILE A 143 17.87 4.04 11.84
C ILE A 143 16.44 4.10 11.29
N VAL A 144 16.14 3.20 10.36
CA VAL A 144 14.81 3.03 9.77
C VAL A 144 14.30 1.61 10.00
N PRO A 145 12.98 1.34 9.95
CA PRO A 145 12.43 0.00 10.15
C PRO A 145 13.06 -1.06 9.26
N HIS A 146 13.41 -0.72 8.01
CA HIS A 146 14.12 -1.62 7.12
C HIS A 146 15.46 -2.13 7.69
N ASP A 147 16.18 -1.31 8.46
CA ASP A 147 17.44 -1.71 9.08
C ASP A 147 17.21 -2.83 10.11
N LEU A 148 16.06 -2.81 10.81
CA LEU A 148 15.70 -3.86 11.76
C LEU A 148 15.47 -5.20 11.05
N ASP A 149 14.85 -5.18 9.87
CA ASP A 149 14.65 -6.35 9.03
C ASP A 149 15.99 -6.92 8.55
N VAL A 150 16.91 -6.05 8.12
CA VAL A 150 18.26 -6.46 7.73
C VAL A 150 19.02 -7.07 8.91
N LEU A 151 18.96 -6.47 10.09
CA LEU A 151 19.58 -7.01 11.31
C LEU A 151 18.96 -8.36 11.71
N ALA A 152 17.65 -8.52 11.57
CA ALA A 152 16.99 -9.81 11.83
C ALA A 152 17.45 -10.89 10.84
N MET A 153 17.54 -10.54 9.55
CA MET A 153 18.03 -11.44 8.51
C MET A 153 19.49 -11.87 8.74
N VAL A 154 20.36 -10.94 9.11
CA VAL A 154 21.78 -11.22 9.44
C VAL A 154 21.88 -12.17 10.63
N ARG A 155 21.08 -11.93 11.69
CA ARG A 155 21.01 -12.82 12.86
C ARG A 155 20.59 -14.24 12.47
N GLN A 156 19.54 -14.36 11.65
CA GLN A 156 19.04 -15.65 11.17
C GLN A 156 20.07 -16.41 10.34
N GLN A 157 20.76 -15.71 9.42
CA GLN A 157 21.80 -16.31 8.60
C GLN A 157 22.96 -16.85 9.45
N GLN A 158 23.40 -16.09 10.45
CA GLN A 158 24.49 -16.51 11.31
C GLN A 158 24.11 -17.69 12.23
N GLN A 159 22.88 -17.71 12.74
CA GLN A 159 22.36 -18.87 13.49
C GLN A 159 22.30 -20.12 12.61
N SER A 160 21.84 -20.00 11.36
CA SER A 160 21.80 -21.13 10.42
C SER A 160 23.19 -21.69 10.12
N SER A 161 24.22 -20.84 10.06
CA SER A 161 25.61 -21.27 9.83
C SER A 161 26.29 -21.90 11.05
N LYS A 162 25.83 -21.63 12.27
CA LYS A 162 26.37 -22.22 13.52
C LYS A 162 25.72 -23.56 13.87
N GLY A 163 24.55 -23.87 13.29
CA GLY A 163 23.80 -25.11 13.51
C GLY A 163 24.03 -26.21 12.47
N ALA A 164 24.94 -26.00 11.52
CA ALA A 164 25.36 -26.96 10.50
C ALA A 164 26.82 -27.40 10.75
#